data_AF-A0A7J4EHP1-F1
#
_entry.id   AF-A0A7J4EHP1-F1
#
_cell.length_a   1.000
_cell.length_b   1.000
_cell.length_c   1.000
_cell.angle_alpha   90.00
_cell.angle_beta   90.00
_cell.angle_gamma   90.00
#
_symmetry.space_group_name_H-M   'P 1'
#
loop_
_entity.id
_entity.type
_entity.pdbx_description
1 polymer ?
#
loop_
_entity_poly.entity_id
_entity_poly.type
_entity_poly.pdbx_seq_one_letter_code
_entity_poly.pdbx_strand_id
1 'polypeptide(L)'
;MQPEKDIVFKWEDALNFEGASAPFIQYAYARASSILRKALLPETFDATLLTHQQETVLVKILARFPDVIREACRSNRPNLLATYLYDLAAQFNQFYRDCPVLKTGSSMLKEARLALVHATSITLKNGLNILGVAAPEEM
;
A
#
# COMPACT_ATOMS: atom_id res chain seq x y z
N MET A 1 4.73 17.05 -3.07
CA MET A 1 4.30 18.46 -2.94
C MET A 1 4.88 19.03 -1.66
N GLN A 2 5.35 20.26 -1.68
CA GLN A 2 5.86 20.98 -0.51
C GLN A 2 4.88 22.12 -0.24
N PRO A 3 4.35 22.30 0.98
CA PRO A 3 3.36 23.35 1.26
C PRO A 3 3.86 24.76 0.97
N GLU A 4 5.18 24.94 0.89
CA GLU A 4 5.85 26.19 0.57
C GLU A 4 5.86 26.52 -0.94
N LYS A 5 5.44 25.59 -1.80
CA LYS A 5 5.42 25.77 -3.25
C LYS A 5 4.00 26.03 -3.77
N ASP A 6 3.90 26.95 -4.72
CA ASP A 6 2.65 27.20 -5.44
C ASP A 6 2.13 25.93 -6.11
N ILE A 7 0.82 25.71 -6.00
CA ILE A 7 0.13 24.57 -6.62
C ILE A 7 -0.49 25.06 -7.93
N VAL A 8 0.04 24.58 -9.05
CA VAL A 8 -0.62 24.69 -10.35
C VAL A 8 -1.60 23.53 -10.47
N PHE A 9 -2.89 23.81 -10.32
CA PHE A 9 -3.91 22.78 -10.42
C PHE A 9 -4.14 22.35 -11.87
N LYS A 10 -4.13 21.03 -12.10
CA LYS A 10 -4.51 20.42 -13.37
C LYS A 10 -5.39 19.21 -13.14
N TRP A 11 -6.53 19.15 -13.82
CA TRP A 11 -7.48 18.03 -13.72
C TRP A 11 -6.86 16.70 -14.14
N GLU A 12 -6.09 16.71 -15.22
CA GLU A 12 -5.36 15.55 -15.74
C GLU A 12 -4.45 14.92 -14.68
N ASP A 13 -3.72 15.74 -13.92
CA ASP A 13 -2.81 15.26 -12.87
C ASP A 13 -3.57 14.71 -11.66
N ALA A 14 -4.66 15.39 -11.27
CA ALA A 14 -5.46 15.01 -10.10
C ALA A 14 -6.22 13.68 -10.29
N LEU A 15 -6.61 13.35 -11.52
CA LEU A 15 -7.41 12.18 -11.87
C LEU A 15 -6.59 11.03 -12.51
N ASN A 16 -5.27 11.18 -12.60
CA ASN A 16 -4.40 10.22 -13.27
C ASN A 16 -4.34 8.88 -12.52
N PHE A 17 -4.46 7.74 -13.19
CA PHE A 17 -4.34 6.40 -12.57
C PHE A 17 -2.93 5.81 -12.54
N GLU A 18 -1.94 6.50 -13.10
CA GLU A 18 -0.54 6.08 -13.20
C GLU A 18 0.42 7.03 -12.45
N GLY A 19 -0.06 8.24 -12.13
CA GLY A 19 0.70 9.28 -11.43
C GLY A 19 0.58 9.24 -9.91
N ALA A 20 1.23 10.22 -9.26
CA ALA A 20 1.14 10.44 -7.82
C ALA A 20 -0.20 11.08 -7.42
N SER A 21 -1.28 10.31 -7.55
CA SER A 21 -2.66 10.75 -7.36
C SER A 21 -3.41 9.88 -6.33
N ALA A 22 -4.58 10.34 -5.89
CA ALA A 22 -5.46 9.54 -5.04
C ALA A 22 -5.98 8.27 -5.74
N PRO A 23 -6.47 8.32 -7.00
CA PRO A 23 -6.93 7.12 -7.71
C PRO A 23 -5.90 5.99 -7.79
N PHE A 24 -4.62 6.31 -7.97
CA PHE A 24 -3.56 5.29 -8.00
C PHE A 24 -3.47 4.51 -6.67
N ILE A 25 -3.51 5.21 -5.54
CA ILE A 25 -3.43 4.62 -4.20
C ILE A 25 -4.72 3.86 -3.87
N GLN A 26 -5.88 4.43 -4.21
CA GLN A 26 -7.18 3.79 -4.03
C GLN A 26 -7.28 2.48 -4.82
N TYR A 27 -6.77 2.46 -6.06
CA TYR A 27 -6.76 1.27 -6.89
C TYR A 27 -5.87 0.16 -6.31
N ALA A 28 -4.73 0.51 -5.71
CA ALA A 28 -3.90 -0.44 -4.99
C ALA A 28 -4.64 -1.05 -3.78
N TYR A 29 -5.38 -0.23 -3.03
CA TYR A 29 -6.23 -0.69 -1.93
C TYR A 29 -7.38 -1.60 -2.40
N ALA A 30 -8.10 -1.23 -3.46
CA ALA A 30 -9.16 -2.04 -4.06
C ALA A 30 -8.63 -3.39 -4.56
N ARG A 31 -7.43 -3.41 -5.17
CA ARG A 31 -6.74 -4.65 -5.56
C ARG A 31 -6.42 -5.53 -4.36
N ALA A 32 -5.83 -4.97 -3.30
CA ALA A 32 -5.55 -5.73 -2.08
C ALA A 32 -6.84 -6.34 -1.51
N SER A 33 -7.91 -5.54 -1.44
CA SER A 33 -9.23 -5.98 -1.00
C SER A 33 -9.79 -7.12 -1.87
N SER A 34 -9.64 -7.03 -3.20
CA SER A 34 -10.06 -8.10 -4.13
C SER A 34 -9.31 -9.42 -3.91
N ILE A 35 -8.02 -9.38 -3.59
CA ILE A 35 -7.23 -10.58 -3.28
C ILE A 35 -7.75 -11.21 -1.98
N LEU A 36 -7.99 -10.38 -0.95
CA LEU A 36 -8.47 -10.82 0.36
C LEU A 36 -9.89 -11.39 0.30
N ARG A 37 -10.74 -10.95 -0.63
CA ARG A 37 -12.06 -11.57 -0.85
C ARG A 37 -11.99 -12.99 -1.42
N LYS A 38 -10.87 -13.37 -2.03
CA LYS A 38 -10.69 -14.67 -2.70
C LYS A 38 -10.01 -15.73 -1.82
N ALA A 39 -9.64 -15.40 -0.60
CA ALA A 39 -8.98 -16.32 0.31
C ALA A 39 -9.29 -15.97 1.77
N LEU A 40 -9.27 -16.99 2.63
CA LEU A 40 -9.34 -16.76 4.08
C LEU A 40 -7.99 -16.23 4.56
N LEU A 41 -8.03 -15.26 5.46
CA LEU A 41 -6.84 -14.80 6.17
C LEU A 41 -6.35 -15.91 7.10
N PRO A 42 -5.05 -16.22 7.10
CA PRO A 42 -4.50 -17.18 8.04
C PRO A 42 -4.46 -16.60 9.46
N GLU A 43 -4.72 -17.45 10.47
CA GLU A 43 -4.49 -17.08 11.87
C GLU A 43 -2.99 -16.99 12.18
N THR A 44 -2.20 -17.88 11.57
CA THR A 44 -0.75 -17.97 11.73
C THR A 44 -0.09 -18.15 10.38
N PHE A 45 1.11 -17.59 10.20
CA PHE A 45 1.89 -17.76 8.98
C PHE A 45 3.38 -17.78 9.32
N ASP A 46 4.18 -18.42 8.48
CA ASP A 46 5.63 -18.41 8.59
C ASP A 46 6.23 -17.28 7.72
N ALA A 47 6.64 -16.19 8.37
CA ALA A 47 7.25 -15.05 7.69
C ALA A 47 8.61 -15.37 7.06
N THR A 48 9.30 -16.44 7.49
CA THR A 48 10.61 -16.82 6.93
C THR A 48 10.51 -17.31 5.48
N LEU A 49 9.31 -17.66 5.03
CA LEU A 49 9.03 -18.05 3.64
C LEU A 49 9.02 -16.87 2.67
N LEU A 50 8.98 -15.62 3.17
CA LEU A 50 9.02 -14.39 2.37
C LEU A 50 10.45 -14.08 1.92
N THR A 51 10.96 -14.86 0.96
CA THR A 51 12.35 -14.82 0.51
C THR A 51 12.56 -14.00 -0.76
N HIS A 52 11.50 -13.65 -1.50
CA HIS A 52 11.62 -12.87 -2.72
C HIS A 52 12.01 -11.42 -2.40
N GLN A 53 12.84 -10.81 -3.24
CA GLN A 53 13.33 -9.44 -3.04
C GLN A 53 12.18 -8.44 -2.82
N GLN A 54 11.12 -8.55 -3.62
CA GLN A 54 9.95 -7.67 -3.53
C GLN A 54 9.15 -7.84 -2.25
N GLU A 55 9.12 -9.04 -1.68
CA GLU A 55 8.49 -9.27 -0.36
C GLU A 55 9.28 -8.51 0.71
N THR A 56 10.62 -8.60 0.67
CA THR A 56 11.49 -7.89 1.61
C THR A 56 11.35 -6.37 1.46
N VAL A 57 11.27 -5.85 0.23
CA VAL A 57 11.06 -4.42 -0.03
C VAL A 57 9.72 -3.97 0.55
N LEU A 58 8.65 -4.72 0.30
CA LEU A 58 7.31 -4.41 0.80
C LEU A 58 7.24 -4.45 2.34
N VAL A 59 7.86 -5.44 2.98
CA VAL A 59 7.97 -5.51 4.45
C VAL A 59 8.70 -4.29 5.02
N LYS A 60 9.82 -3.88 4.41
CA LYS A 60 10.60 -2.72 4.87
C LYS A 60 9.80 -1.42 4.76
N ILE A 61 9.07 -1.21 3.68
CA ILE A 61 8.26 0.01 3.54
C ILE A 61 7.07 0.00 4.52
N LEU A 62 6.43 -1.14 4.76
CA LEU A 62 5.37 -1.26 5.78
C LEU A 62 5.89 -0.90 7.18
N ALA A 63 7.07 -1.41 7.55
CA ALA A 63 7.67 -1.15 8.87
C ALA A 63 7.94 0.34 9.13
N ARG A 64 8.09 1.16 8.09
CA ARG A 64 8.34 2.61 8.21
C ARG A 64 7.09 3.44 8.52
N PHE A 65 5.88 2.87 8.42
CA PHE A 65 4.64 3.64 8.58
C PHE A 65 4.57 4.44 9.89
N PRO A 66 4.88 3.87 11.07
CA PRO A 66 4.82 4.63 12.33
C PRO A 66 5.80 5.81 12.39
N ASP A 67 6.98 5.65 11.78
CA ASP A 67 7.99 6.72 11.72
C ASP A 67 7.54 7.85 10.81
N VAL A 68 6.95 7.51 9.66
CA VAL A 68 6.37 8.50 8.72
C VAL A 68 5.25 9.30 9.38
N ILE A 69 4.36 8.65 10.14
CA ILE A 69 3.31 9.34 10.89
C ILE A 69 3.91 10.29 11.92
N ARG A 70 4.88 9.82 12.73
CA ARG A 70 5.54 10.67 13.73
C ARG A 70 6.21 11.88 13.12
N GLU A 71 6.90 11.70 12.00
CA GLU A 71 7.56 12.80 11.29
C GLU A 71 6.58 13.78 10.65
N ALA A 72 5.53 13.28 9.99
CA ALA A 72 4.48 14.11 9.41
C ALA A 72 3.78 14.98 10.46
N CYS A 73 3.51 14.43 11.65
CA CYS A 73 2.93 15.17 12.77
C CYS A 73 3.92 16.19 13.34
N ARG A 74 5.17 15.81 13.61
CA ARG A 74 6.19 16.71 14.21
C ARG A 74 6.50 17.91 13.33
N SER A 75 6.54 17.70 12.01
CA SER A 75 6.86 18.73 11.04
C SER A 75 5.64 19.48 10.48
N ASN A 76 4.42 19.06 10.82
CA ASN A 76 3.17 19.54 10.22
C ASN A 76 3.15 19.38 8.68
N ARG A 77 3.68 18.26 8.17
CA ARG A 77 3.84 17.99 6.72
C ARG A 77 3.04 16.75 6.29
N PRO A 78 1.74 16.87 5.98
CA PRO A 78 0.91 15.74 5.54
C PRO A 78 1.39 15.15 4.20
N ASN A 79 2.10 15.93 3.37
CA ASN A 79 2.67 15.45 2.12
C ASN A 79 3.67 14.29 2.31
N LEU A 80 4.29 14.15 3.49
CA LEU A 80 5.18 13.02 3.78
C LEU A 80 4.40 11.70 3.80
N LEU A 81 3.20 11.71 4.38
CA LEU A 81 2.31 10.56 4.36
C LEU A 81 1.80 10.28 2.94
N ALA A 82 1.42 11.31 2.19
CA ALA A 82 0.98 11.13 0.80
C ALA A 82 2.06 10.49 -0.09
N THR A 83 3.30 10.95 0.01
CA THR A 83 4.45 10.35 -0.70
C THR A 83 4.68 8.91 -0.25
N TYR A 84 4.64 8.64 1.06
CA TYR A 84 4.77 7.28 1.58
C TYR A 84 3.71 6.33 1.02
N LEU A 85 2.44 6.75 0.97
CA LEU A 85 1.35 5.90 0.48
C LEU A 85 1.47 5.63 -1.03
N TYR A 86 1.95 6.62 -1.80
CA TYR A 86 2.29 6.41 -3.20
C TYR A 86 3.38 5.34 -3.35
N ASP A 87 4.48 5.46 -2.59
CA ASP A 87 5.58 4.50 -2.64
C ASP A 87 5.10 3.10 -2.21
N LEU A 88 4.28 3.01 -1.15
CA LEU A 88 3.69 1.75 -0.69
C LEU A 88 2.81 1.11 -1.78
N ALA A 89 1.94 1.89 -2.42
CA ALA A 89 1.09 1.42 -3.51
C ALA A 89 1.93 0.94 -4.71
N ALA A 90 2.99 1.66 -5.07
CA ALA A 90 3.91 1.27 -6.15
C ALA A 90 4.63 -0.04 -5.84
N GLN A 91 5.20 -0.19 -4.63
CA GLN A 91 5.86 -1.42 -4.21
C GLN A 91 4.90 -2.60 -4.09
N PHE A 92 3.67 -2.36 -3.63
CA PHE A 92 2.62 -3.38 -3.61
C PHE A 92 2.25 -3.86 -5.02
N ASN A 93 2.14 -2.95 -5.99
CA ASN A 93 1.86 -3.32 -7.37
C ASN A 93 3.00 -4.13 -7.98
N GLN A 94 4.26 -3.80 -7.67
CA GLN A 94 5.42 -4.59 -8.09
C GLN A 94 5.41 -5.99 -7.43
N PHE A 95 5.16 -6.07 -6.12
CA PHE A 95 4.99 -7.34 -5.41
C PHE A 95 3.87 -8.20 -6.04
N TYR A 96 2.72 -7.61 -6.36
CA TYR A 96 1.62 -8.34 -6.98
C TYR A 96 1.97 -8.92 -8.35
N ARG A 97 2.79 -8.20 -9.14
CA ARG A 97 3.29 -8.68 -10.43
C ARG A 97 4.29 -9.83 -10.28
N ASP A 98 5.26 -9.67 -9.37
CA ASP A 98 6.42 -10.56 -9.28
C ASP A 98 6.18 -11.77 -8.36
N CYS A 99 5.22 -11.68 -7.43
CA CYS A 99 4.97 -12.67 -6.39
C CYS A 99 3.51 -13.15 -6.42
N PRO A 100 3.19 -14.23 -7.17
CA PRO A 100 1.84 -14.78 -7.20
C PRO A 100 1.33 -15.14 -5.80
N VAL A 101 0.24 -14.49 -5.37
CA VAL A 101 -0.33 -14.69 -4.03
C VAL A 101 -1.22 -15.94 -3.99
N LEU A 102 -2.26 -15.98 -4.83
CA LEU A 102 -3.27 -17.05 -4.78
C LEU A 102 -2.85 -18.33 -5.50
N LYS A 103 -2.02 -18.21 -6.55
CA LYS A 103 -1.58 -19.29 -7.42
C LYS A 103 -0.15 -19.73 -7.07
N THR A 104 0.12 -19.94 -5.79
CA THR A 104 1.37 -20.55 -5.34
C THR A 104 1.17 -22.05 -5.16
N GLY A 105 2.15 -22.86 -5.54
CA GLY A 105 2.13 -24.31 -5.33
C GLY A 105 2.29 -24.72 -3.86
N SER A 106 2.45 -23.75 -2.94
CA SER A 106 2.64 -23.96 -1.50
C SER A 106 1.60 -23.19 -0.68
N SER A 107 0.80 -23.90 0.13
CA SER A 107 -0.19 -23.29 1.04
C SER A 107 0.48 -22.38 2.07
N MET A 108 1.61 -22.80 2.66
CA MET A 108 2.30 -22.01 3.67
C MET A 108 2.82 -20.68 3.12
N LEU A 109 3.35 -20.68 1.88
CA LEU A 109 3.78 -19.45 1.22
C LEU A 109 2.57 -18.56 0.85
N LYS A 110 1.43 -19.16 0.47
CA LYS A 110 0.19 -18.43 0.22
C LYS A 110 -0.23 -17.65 1.46
N GLU A 111 -0.21 -18.30 2.62
CA GLU A 111 -0.59 -17.72 3.91
C GLU A 111 0.32 -16.55 4.28
N ALA A 112 1.65 -16.73 4.16
CA ALA A 112 2.60 -15.64 4.41
C ALA A 112 2.38 -14.43 3.48
N ARG A 113 2.12 -14.67 2.18
CA ARG A 113 1.82 -13.60 1.21
C ARG A 113 0.47 -12.93 1.48
N LEU A 114 -0.54 -13.69 1.90
CA LEU A 114 -1.85 -13.14 2.27
C LEU A 114 -1.73 -12.24 3.49
N ALA A 115 -0.93 -12.61 4.48
CA ALA A 115 -0.64 -11.74 5.62
C ALA A 115 0.03 -10.42 5.18
N LEU A 116 0.96 -10.48 4.21
CA LEU A 116 1.60 -9.29 3.65
C LEU A 116 0.62 -8.38 2.88
N VAL A 117 -0.29 -8.98 2.09
CA VAL A 117 -1.39 -8.25 1.43
C VAL A 117 -2.31 -7.59 2.46
N HIS A 118 -2.63 -8.30 3.54
CA HIS A 118 -3.48 -7.80 4.61
C HIS A 118 -2.85 -6.60 5.33
N ALA A 119 -1.59 -6.70 5.72
CA ALA A 119 -0.85 -5.59 6.33
C ALA A 119 -0.79 -4.36 5.41
N THR A 120 -0.63 -4.58 4.10
CA THR A 120 -0.68 -3.50 3.10
C THR A 120 -2.06 -2.86 3.02
N SER A 121 -3.13 -3.66 2.98
CA SER A 121 -4.51 -3.17 2.96
C SER A 121 -4.82 -2.29 4.18
N ILE A 122 -4.46 -2.75 5.38
CA ILE A 122 -4.63 -1.98 6.63
C ILE A 122 -3.88 -0.65 6.55
N THR A 123 -2.61 -0.69 6.12
CA THR A 123 -1.76 0.51 6.08
C THR A 123 -2.27 1.55 5.08
N LEU A 124 -2.68 1.10 3.89
CA LEU A 124 -3.28 1.98 2.88
C LEU A 124 -4.60 2.60 3.39
N LYS A 125 -5.50 1.79 3.96
CA LYS A 125 -6.78 2.27 4.53
C LYS A 125 -6.55 3.32 5.62
N ASN A 126 -5.65 3.04 6.55
CA ASN A 126 -5.31 3.95 7.64
C ASN A 126 -4.72 5.26 7.11
N GLY A 127 -3.76 5.18 6.19
CA GLY A 127 -3.14 6.36 5.60
C GLY A 127 -4.11 7.23 4.81
N LEU A 128 -4.96 6.62 3.97
CA LEU A 128 -6.00 7.33 3.22
C LEU A 128 -6.99 8.03 4.16
N ASN A 129 -7.45 7.33 5.22
CA ASN A 129 -8.34 7.92 6.22
C ASN A 129 -7.71 9.11 6.95
N ILE A 130 -6.42 9.04 7.30
CA ILE A 130 -5.69 10.14 7.94
C ILE A 130 -5.62 11.36 7.00
N LEU A 131 -5.48 11.15 5.69
CA LEU A 131 -5.49 12.21 4.69
C LEU A 131 -6.90 12.71 4.32
N GLY A 132 -7.96 12.14 4.91
CA GLY A 132 -9.34 12.48 4.58
C GLY A 132 -9.80 11.98 3.21
N VAL A 133 -9.14 10.95 2.67
CA VAL A 133 -9.46 10.35 1.36
C VAL A 133 -10.17 9.02 1.58
N ALA A 134 -11.25 8.78 0.83
CA ALA A 134 -11.96 7.51 0.88
C ALA A 134 -11.08 6.35 0.40
N ALA A 135 -11.23 5.17 1.03
CA ALA A 135 -10.59 3.93 0.62
C ALA A 135 -11.66 2.95 0.12
N PRO A 136 -12.02 2.99 -1.19
CA PRO A 136 -13.03 2.10 -1.75
C PRO A 136 -12.48 0.67 -1.89
N GLU A 137 -13.25 -0.32 -1.45
CA GLU A 137 -12.84 -1.74 -1.53
C GLU A 137 -12.96 -2.33 -2.95
N GLU A 138 -13.64 -1.60 -3.85
CA GLU A 138 -13.87 -1.92 -5.26
C GLU A 138 -13.78 -0.65 -6.11
N MET A 139 -13.15 -0.76 -7.28
CA MET A 139 -12.97 0.30 -8.28
C MET A 139 -13.02 -0.29 -9.68
#